data_AF-A0A355E909-F1
#
_entry.id   AF-A0A355E909-F1
#
_cell.length_a   1.000
_cell.length_b   1.000
_cell.length_c   1.000
_cell.angle_alpha   90.00
_cell.angle_beta   90.00
_cell.angle_gamma   90.00
#
_symmetry.space_group_name_H-M   'P 1'
#
loop_
_entity.id
_entity.type
_entity.pdbx_description
1 polymer ?
#
loop_
_entity_poly.entity_id
_entity_poly.type
_entity_poly.pdbx_seq_one_letter_code
_entity_poly.pdbx_strand_id
1 'polypeptide(L)'
;MVHAVALAVLLLLAAAPLVTAEAAAAVTVRLSAESVVRAGEILLEDVATIEGDEPLARRLRQVRLGPAPPPGATQRLDPEYLRLRLREPGLDPTKVRVLGPDEMRVTRAFQVLTGSAVVDAAAREARERL
;
A
#
# COMPACT_ATOMS: atom_id res chain seq x y z
N MET A 1 -54.12 38.02 -3.48
CA MET A 1 -53.93 36.60 -3.08
C MET A 1 -53.10 35.78 -4.06
N VAL A 2 -53.11 36.06 -5.37
CA VAL A 2 -52.38 35.27 -6.39
C VAL A 2 -50.85 35.44 -6.33
N HIS A 3 -50.35 36.63 -5.93
CA HIS A 3 -48.90 36.90 -5.87
C HIS A 3 -48.21 36.26 -4.64
N ALA A 4 -48.93 36.03 -3.55
CA ALA A 4 -48.39 35.38 -2.35
C ALA A 4 -48.12 33.88 -2.58
N VAL A 5 -48.94 33.24 -3.42
CA VAL A 5 -48.78 31.82 -3.78
C VAL A 5 -47.62 31.62 -4.76
N ALA A 6 -47.43 32.56 -5.69
CA ALA A 6 -46.32 32.50 -6.66
C ALA A 6 -44.94 32.63 -5.99
N LEU A 7 -44.83 33.45 -4.93
CA LEU A 7 -43.57 33.62 -4.20
C LEU A 7 -43.19 32.39 -3.36
N ALA A 8 -44.20 31.69 -2.82
CA ALA A 8 -44.00 30.48 -2.02
C ALA A 8 -43.55 29.27 -2.86
N VAL A 9 -44.00 29.18 -4.11
CA VAL A 9 -43.58 28.10 -5.04
C VAL A 9 -42.15 28.31 -5.55
N LEU A 10 -41.71 29.57 -5.71
CA LEU A 10 -40.35 29.88 -6.17
C LEU A 10 -39.28 29.64 -5.09
N LEU A 11 -39.63 29.81 -3.80
CA LEU A 11 -38.74 29.53 -2.67
C LEU A 11 -38.60 28.04 -2.34
N LEU A 12 -39.59 27.21 -2.69
CA LEU A 12 -39.54 25.77 -2.44
C LEU A 12 -38.65 25.00 -3.44
N LEU A 13 -38.32 25.59 -4.60
CA LEU A 13 -37.45 24.98 -5.61
C LEU A 13 -35.94 25.16 -5.34
N ALA A 14 -35.56 25.98 -4.35
CA ALA A 14 -34.16 26.27 -4.04
C ALA A 14 -33.56 25.33 -2.97
N ALA A 15 -34.35 24.42 -2.40
CA ALA A 15 -33.94 23.51 -1.34
C ALA A 15 -33.67 22.08 -1.83
N ALA A 16 -33.22 21.91 -3.07
CA ALA A 16 -32.69 20.63 -3.51
C ALA A 16 -31.40 20.36 -2.71
N PRO A 17 -31.33 19.30 -1.88
CA PRO A 17 -30.07 18.92 -1.27
C PRO A 17 -29.13 18.57 -2.43
N LEU A 18 -28.04 19.33 -2.55
CA LEU A 18 -26.93 18.98 -3.42
C LEU A 18 -26.34 17.70 -2.83
N VAL A 19 -26.85 16.55 -3.29
CA VAL A 19 -26.25 15.25 -2.98
C VAL A 19 -24.92 15.24 -3.71
N THR A 20 -23.88 15.69 -3.02
CA THR A 20 -22.51 15.52 -3.49
C THR A 20 -22.22 14.03 -3.42
N ALA A 21 -22.30 13.35 -4.56
CA ALA A 21 -21.79 12.00 -4.69
C ALA A 21 -20.29 12.05 -4.41
N GLU A 22 -19.89 11.67 -3.20
CA GLU A 22 -18.49 11.48 -2.87
C GLU A 22 -17.95 10.42 -3.84
N ALA A 23 -17.05 10.85 -4.73
CA ALA A 23 -16.52 9.97 -5.76
C ALA A 23 -15.82 8.80 -5.06
N ALA A 24 -16.39 7.60 -5.21
CA ALA A 24 -15.81 6.40 -4.63
C ALA A 24 -14.39 6.23 -5.14
N ALA A 25 -13.43 6.02 -4.24
CA ALA A 25 -12.05 5.76 -4.61
C ALA A 25 -11.98 4.54 -5.54
N ALA A 26 -11.25 4.68 -6.65
CA ALA A 26 -11.14 3.63 -7.66
C ALA A 26 -10.31 2.43 -7.17
N VAL A 27 -9.36 2.67 -6.26
CA VAL A 27 -8.51 1.63 -5.65
C VAL A 27 -8.41 1.85 -4.15
N THR A 28 -8.48 0.75 -3.40
CA THR A 28 -8.21 0.70 -1.97
C THR A 28 -6.89 -0.02 -1.72
N VAL A 29 -6.00 0.62 -0.96
CA VAL A 29 -4.71 0.09 -0.50
C VAL A 29 -4.81 -0.14 1.00
N ARG A 30 -4.67 -1.40 1.44
CA ARG A 30 -4.71 -1.79 2.85
C ARG A 30 -3.31 -2.17 3.31
N LEU A 31 -2.69 -1.34 4.12
CA LEU A 31 -1.34 -1.53 4.65
C LEU A 31 -1.35 -2.58 5.77
N SER A 32 -0.31 -3.41 5.79
CA SER A 32 -0.09 -4.43 6.81
C SER A 32 0.76 -3.88 7.96
N ALA A 33 0.38 -4.19 9.20
CA ALA A 33 1.18 -3.81 10.37
C ALA A 33 2.55 -4.48 10.40
N GLU A 34 2.62 -5.73 9.93
CA GLU A 34 3.85 -6.51 9.84
C GLU A 34 3.97 -7.14 8.46
N SER A 35 5.17 -7.14 7.90
CA SER A 35 5.44 -7.71 6.58
C SER A 35 6.85 -8.29 6.50
N VAL A 36 6.99 -9.37 5.74
CA VAL A 36 8.28 -10.03 5.51
C VAL A 36 8.62 -9.94 4.03
N VAL A 37 9.76 -9.32 3.73
CA VAL A 37 10.22 -9.11 2.35
C VAL A 37 11.43 -9.98 2.04
N ARG A 38 11.50 -10.51 0.82
CA ARG A 38 12.65 -11.32 0.37
C ARG A 38 13.64 -10.52 -0.46
N ALA A 39 13.15 -9.58 -1.26
CA ALA A 39 13.96 -8.74 -2.12
C ALA A 39 14.80 -7.72 -1.33
N GLY A 40 15.77 -7.12 -1.99
CA GLY A 40 16.57 -6.02 -1.44
C GLY A 40 15.86 -4.67 -1.45
N GLU A 41 14.69 -4.60 -2.09
CA GLU A 41 13.83 -3.42 -2.20
C GLU A 41 12.45 -3.77 -1.63
N ILE A 42 11.75 -2.77 -1.11
CA ILE A 42 10.37 -2.87 -0.63
C ILE A 42 9.46 -2.29 -1.72
N LEU A 43 8.57 -3.11 -2.26
CA LEU A 43 7.48 -2.68 -3.12
C LEU A 43 6.21 -2.47 -2.29
N LEU A 44 5.24 -1.69 -2.81
CA LEU A 44 3.97 -1.50 -2.11
C LEU A 44 3.20 -2.82 -1.96
N GLU A 45 3.27 -3.71 -2.95
CA GLU A 45 2.62 -5.04 -2.86
C GLU A 45 3.17 -5.92 -1.74
N ASP A 46 4.42 -5.69 -1.32
CA ASP A 46 5.04 -6.45 -0.24
C ASP A 46 4.43 -6.12 1.14
N VAL A 47 3.85 -4.94 1.26
CA VAL A 47 3.39 -4.38 2.54
C VAL A 47 1.91 -4.01 2.54
N ALA A 48 1.20 -4.27 1.45
CA ALA A 48 -0.19 -3.87 1.30
C ALA A 48 -1.00 -4.79 0.37
N THR A 49 -2.28 -4.96 0.69
CA THR A 49 -3.27 -5.53 -0.23
C THR A 49 -3.88 -4.41 -1.07
N ILE A 50 -3.93 -4.59 -2.39
CA ILE A 50 -4.37 -3.56 -3.35
C ILE A 50 -5.53 -4.11 -4.17
N GLU A 51 -6.70 -3.50 -4.02
CA GLU A 51 -7.98 -3.92 -4.60
C GLU A 51 -8.69 -2.77 -5.32
N GLY A 52 -9.32 -3.03 -6.47
CA GLY A 52 -10.08 -2.03 -7.21
C GLY A 52 -9.75 -2.04 -8.71
N ASP A 53 -9.73 -0.86 -9.32
CA ASP A 53 -9.39 -0.68 -10.74
C ASP A 53 -8.02 -1.31 -11.09
N GLU A 54 -8.03 -2.35 -11.91
CA GLU A 54 -6.86 -3.19 -12.15
C GLU A 54 -5.71 -2.47 -12.87
N PRO A 55 -5.92 -1.60 -13.89
CA PRO A 55 -4.85 -0.79 -14.46
C PRO A 55 -4.10 0.05 -13.42
N LEU A 56 -4.82 0.72 -12.52
CA LEU A 56 -4.21 1.50 -11.44
C LEU A 56 -3.61 0.60 -10.35
N ALA A 57 -4.28 -0.48 -9.97
CA ALA A 57 -3.79 -1.44 -8.98
C ALA A 57 -2.47 -2.09 -9.39
N ARG A 58 -2.31 -2.48 -10.67
CA ARG A 58 -1.04 -3.01 -11.20
C ARG A 58 0.10 -2.01 -11.08
N ARG A 59 -0.16 -0.73 -11.38
CA ARG A 59 0.84 0.33 -11.24
C ARG A 59 1.22 0.53 -9.78
N LEU A 60 0.23 0.52 -8.88
CA LEU A 60 0.44 0.65 -7.44
C LEU A 60 1.28 -0.50 -6.88
N ARG A 61 1.05 -1.75 -7.29
CA ARG A 61 1.83 -2.92 -6.85
C ARG A 61 3.34 -2.74 -7.09
N GLN A 62 3.71 -2.07 -8.18
CA GLN A 62 5.10 -1.85 -8.60
C GLN A 62 5.76 -0.60 -7.99
N VAL A 63 5.04 0.17 -7.17
CA VAL A 63 5.60 1.37 -6.53
C VAL A 63 6.71 0.96 -5.58
N ARG A 64 7.91 1.52 -5.80
CA ARG A 64 9.07 1.33 -4.93
C ARG A 64 8.96 2.24 -3.72
N LEU A 65 8.99 1.63 -2.54
CA LEU A 65 8.96 2.36 -1.28
C LEU A 65 10.38 2.65 -0.79
N GLY A 66 11.37 1.86 -1.17
CA GLY A 66 12.78 2.10 -0.84
C GLY A 66 13.54 0.81 -0.57
N PRO A 67 14.79 0.91 -0.10
CA PRO A 67 15.59 -0.27 0.20
C PRO A 67 15.02 -1.04 1.39
N ALA A 68 15.10 -2.37 1.33
CA ALA A 68 14.77 -3.24 2.46
C ALA A 68 15.89 -3.16 3.53
N PRO A 69 15.57 -3.41 4.82
CA PRO A 69 16.59 -3.52 5.85
C PRO A 69 17.58 -4.67 5.56
N PRO A 70 18.74 -4.74 6.24
CA PRO A 70 19.61 -5.90 6.16
C PRO A 70 18.87 -7.22 6.48
N PRO A 71 19.30 -8.38 5.94
CA PRO A 71 18.65 -9.66 6.22
C PRO A 71 18.54 -9.91 7.73
N GLY A 72 17.33 -10.18 8.20
CA GLY A 72 17.02 -10.46 9.61
C GLY A 72 16.81 -9.21 10.47
N ALA A 73 17.05 -8.03 9.92
CA ALA A 73 16.70 -6.78 10.57
C ALA A 73 15.25 -6.37 10.25
N THR A 74 14.68 -5.58 11.15
CA THR A 74 13.36 -4.98 11.03
C THR A 74 13.49 -3.46 10.96
N GLN A 75 12.77 -2.85 10.02
CA GLN A 75 12.64 -1.40 9.90
C GLN A 75 11.20 -0.98 10.16
N ARG A 76 11.03 0.16 10.82
CA ARG A 76 9.73 0.82 10.95
C ARG A 76 9.49 1.72 9.75
N LEU A 77 8.30 1.63 9.15
CA LEU A 77 7.86 2.54 8.10
C LEU A 77 6.71 3.39 8.62
N ASP A 78 6.80 4.68 8.32
CA ASP A 78 5.78 5.68 8.66
C ASP A 78 4.70 5.69 7.54
N PRO A 79 3.41 5.62 7.87
CA PRO A 79 2.33 5.77 6.90
C PRO A 79 2.37 7.10 6.12
N GLU A 80 2.85 8.20 6.71
CA GLU A 80 3.04 9.47 6.00
C GLU A 80 4.10 9.35 4.91
N TYR A 81 5.17 8.58 5.15
CA TYR A 81 6.17 8.30 4.12
C TYR A 81 5.56 7.57 2.92
N LEU A 82 4.65 6.61 3.17
CA LEU A 82 3.93 5.92 2.11
C LEU A 82 2.98 6.85 1.35
N ARG A 83 2.27 7.73 2.07
CA ARG A 83 1.41 8.75 1.45
C ARG A 83 2.20 9.67 0.53
N LEU A 84 3.43 10.04 0.90
CA LEU A 84 4.32 10.83 0.05
C LEU A 84 4.69 10.08 -1.24
N ARG A 85 5.06 8.80 -1.14
CA ARG A 85 5.42 7.97 -2.31
C ARG A 85 4.24 7.71 -3.24
N LEU A 86 3.04 7.57 -2.68
CA LEU A 86 1.82 7.40 -3.47
C LEU A 86 1.37 8.66 -4.22
N ARG A 87 1.95 9.83 -3.90
CA ARG A 87 1.74 11.10 -4.61
C ARG A 87 2.75 11.35 -5.72
N GLU A 88 3.64 10.41 -6.02
CA GLU A 88 4.57 10.55 -7.12
C GLU A 88 3.85 10.76 -8.47
N PRO A 89 4.48 11.48 -9.43
CA PRO A 89 3.83 11.88 -10.67
C PRO A 89 3.20 10.70 -11.42
N GLY A 90 1.92 10.84 -11.77
CA GLY A 90 1.16 9.84 -12.54
C GLY A 90 0.20 8.98 -11.72
N LEU A 91 0.13 9.16 -10.41
CA LEU A 91 -0.92 8.62 -9.54
C LEU A 91 -1.84 9.75 -9.09
N ASP A 92 -3.15 9.59 -9.24
CA ASP A 92 -4.14 10.54 -8.75
C ASP A 92 -4.52 10.16 -7.31
N PRO A 93 -4.13 10.95 -6.30
CA PRO A 93 -4.38 10.61 -4.90
C PRO A 93 -5.87 10.61 -4.53
N THR A 94 -6.73 11.27 -5.32
CA THR A 94 -8.18 11.24 -5.09
C THR A 94 -8.81 9.90 -5.47
N LYS A 95 -8.14 9.11 -6.31
CA LYS A 95 -8.59 7.79 -6.75
C LYS A 95 -8.09 6.65 -5.88
N VAL A 96 -7.22 6.93 -4.90
CA VAL A 96 -6.58 5.92 -4.06
C VAL A 96 -6.93 6.16 -2.60
N ARG A 97 -7.64 5.20 -2.00
CA ARG A 97 -7.92 5.21 -0.57
C ARG A 97 -6.90 4.34 0.15
N VAL A 98 -6.13 4.94 1.07
CA VAL A 98 -5.14 4.22 1.88
C VAL A 98 -5.70 4.00 3.28
N LEU A 99 -5.71 2.74 3.71
CA LEU A 99 -6.14 2.30 5.04
C LEU A 99 -5.01 1.51 5.69
N GLY A 100 -4.83 1.64 7.00
CA GLY A 100 -3.74 0.94 7.66
C GLY A 100 -3.47 1.40 9.09
N PRO A 101 -2.51 0.76 9.75
CA PRO A 101 -2.04 1.16 11.07
C PRO A 101 -1.19 2.44 11.01
N ASP A 102 -0.99 3.07 12.17
CA ASP A 102 -0.13 4.25 12.32
C ASP A 102 1.38 3.91 12.30
N GLU A 103 1.73 2.63 12.45
CA GLU A 103 3.10 2.13 12.41
C GLU A 103 3.14 0.80 11.67
N MET A 104 4.12 0.62 10.78
CA MET A 104 4.37 -0.62 10.06
C MET A 104 5.77 -1.15 10.36
N ARG A 105 5.93 -2.46 10.45
CA ARG A 105 7.21 -3.15 10.63
C ARG A 105 7.50 -4.06 9.43
N VAL A 106 8.61 -3.80 8.76
CA VAL A 106 9.07 -4.61 7.63
C VAL A 106 10.34 -5.34 8.04
N THR A 107 10.31 -6.66 7.96
CA THR A 107 11.46 -7.52 8.27
C THR A 107 11.98 -8.16 7.00
N ARG A 108 13.29 -8.11 6.76
CA ARG A 108 13.88 -8.82 5.63
C ARG A 108 14.10 -10.28 5.99
N ALA A 109 13.58 -11.18 5.16
CA ALA A 109 13.75 -12.62 5.32
C ALA A 109 15.23 -12.98 5.45
N PHE A 110 15.52 -13.94 6.31
CA PHE A 110 16.87 -14.40 6.60
C PHE A 110 16.88 -15.89 6.90
N GLN A 111 18.07 -16.46 6.86
CA GLN A 111 18.33 -17.82 7.30
C GLN A 111 19.49 -17.79 8.29
N VAL A 112 19.46 -18.71 9.24
CA VAL A 112 20.56 -18.94 10.17
C VAL A 112 21.32 -20.16 9.69
N LEU A 113 22.62 -20.00 9.44
CA LEU A 113 23.51 -21.11 9.08
C LEU A 113 24.36 -21.48 10.30
N THR A 114 24.24 -22.72 10.75
CA THR A 114 25.11 -23.25 11.81
C THR A 114 26.47 -23.63 11.24
N GLY A 115 27.50 -23.62 12.08
CA GLY A 115 28.84 -24.07 11.67
C GLY A 115 28.83 -25.50 11.13
N SER A 116 28.07 -26.41 11.75
CA SER A 116 27.93 -27.78 11.28
C SER A 116 27.28 -27.87 9.89
N ALA A 117 26.22 -27.09 9.63
CA ALA A 117 25.56 -27.10 8.32
C ALA A 117 26.50 -26.70 7.18
N VAL A 118 27.40 -25.73 7.45
CA VAL A 118 28.43 -25.31 6.48
C VAL A 118 29.46 -26.42 6.27
N VAL A 119 29.96 -27.02 7.35
CA VAL A 119 30.93 -28.13 7.27
C VAL A 119 30.35 -29.32 6.51
N ASP A 120 29.11 -29.71 6.80
CA ASP A 120 28.44 -30.84 6.16
C ASP A 120 28.23 -30.60 4.67
N ALA A 121 27.85 -29.37 4.28
CA ALA A 121 27.70 -28.99 2.88
C ALA A 121 29.04 -29.07 2.13
N ALA A 122 30.11 -28.52 2.71
CA ALA A 122 31.44 -28.57 2.12
C ALA A 122 31.95 -30.02 1.98
N ALA A 123 31.74 -30.86 3.00
CA ALA A 123 32.16 -32.26 2.98
C ALA A 123 31.40 -33.11 1.94
N ARG A 124 30.12 -32.82 1.68
CA ARG A 124 29.36 -33.48 0.60
C ARG A 124 29.94 -33.14 -0.77
N GLU A 125 30.13 -31.86 -1.05
CA GLU A 125 30.67 -31.40 -2.34
C GLU A 125 32.06 -31.98 -2.61
N ALA A 126 32.92 -32.04 -1.59
CA ALA A 126 34.27 -32.60 -1.73
C ALA A 126 34.25 -34.09 -2.12
N ARG A 127 33.28 -34.88 -1.63
CA ARG A 127 33.14 -36.30 -2.00
C ARG A 127 32.59 -36.52 -3.40
N GLU A 128 31.78 -35.59 -3.91
CA GLU A 128 31.17 -35.71 -5.24
C GLU A 128 32.17 -35.39 -6.37
N ARG A 129 33.24 -34.65 -6.07
CA ARG A 129 34.26 -34.23 -7.04
C ARG A 129 35.55 -35.07 -7.02
N LEU A 130 35.64 -36.05 -6.13
CA LEU A 130 36.78 -36.97 -5.99
C LEU A 130 36.37 -38.37 -6.45
#